data_AF-A0A8H6U350-F1
#
_entry.id   AF-A0A8H6U350-F1
#
_cell.length_a   1.000
_cell.length_b   1.000
_cell.length_c   1.000
_cell.angle_alpha   90.00
_cell.angle_beta   90.00
_cell.angle_gamma   90.00
#
_symmetry.space_group_name_H-M   'P 1'
#
loop_
_entity.id
_entity.type
_entity.pdbx_description
1 polymer ?
#
loop_
_entity_poly.entity_id
_entity_poly.type
_entity_poly.pdbx_seq_one_letter_code
_entity_poly.pdbx_strand_id
1 'polypeptide(L)'
;MYCGIDDDPNGPVIPNQCFELRMYRFRRSRNKWQRLAHDYTINEEETPEKFRLLTYNVNFEATFAAKRVEEILRHVEEDVLDCRGGEAPEPCVVMLQEVQLAQMDAILGNGWVREHFLVTPVDVHKWPANALFGTVTLVEKSIPVERAHSLHFGESYMERMALIVDIRLAAPKPKEYDVILRMINTHLESLEDPWQARVAQMKLLTKFLKGPGIRGGIIAGDMNPVSAHDKGLSESLGLKDAWLKADDDPEGFTWGEMPPHHKFPPKRFDKVLYLPRKGYRVKEPKRIGVDLKLRTDRMPTGWIYASDHCGLETTVQVLRFPSSLPTTPTTMKSALFLAALVAAAAAQLQINTPVPGASQCEPQLVSWSGGTPPLLHRESSSPVELTSPHVLLSSRTVQNNPISGTAVKDFGQQTGNSLTWTVDLPLGQSVILQVKDSTGASQTSAPFNIIAGQGDSCLSAGGGNVSTPPSTGGSTSAPAGGAGTTSAPAGGASTPAGGASTPAGSARPSSTGSGAGSASRSGASATPSGAALSAVAVPAGVLPACAAMLGAVVVALYA
;
A
#
# COMPACT_ATOMS: atom_id res chain seq x y z
N MET A 1 2.80 10.05 13.72
CA MET A 1 1.39 9.84 14.14
C MET A 1 1.04 8.42 13.70
N TYR A 2 0.49 7.60 14.59
CA TYR A 2 0.28 6.16 14.36
C TYR A 2 -0.84 5.97 13.33
N CYS A 3 -0.61 5.29 12.21
CA CYS A 3 -1.61 5.17 11.12
C CYS A 3 -2.70 4.11 11.35
N GLY A 4 -2.98 3.78 12.62
CA GLY A 4 -4.24 3.13 13.04
C GLY A 4 -4.44 1.70 12.55
N ILE A 5 -3.36 0.93 12.44
CA ILE A 5 -3.40 -0.53 12.24
C ILE A 5 -2.57 -1.14 13.36
N ASP A 6 -3.18 -2.00 14.16
CA ASP A 6 -2.51 -2.69 15.26
C ASP A 6 -1.33 -3.51 14.71
N ASP A 7 -0.19 -3.42 15.41
CA ASP A 7 1.04 -4.12 15.03
C ASP A 7 0.83 -5.64 15.08
N ASP A 8 0.86 -6.29 13.91
CA ASP A 8 0.86 -7.75 13.80
C ASP A 8 2.23 -8.26 14.29
N PRO A 9 2.30 -9.12 15.32
CA PRO A 9 3.57 -9.66 15.81
C PRO A 9 4.25 -10.64 14.83
N ASN A 10 3.54 -11.03 13.75
CA ASN A 10 4.10 -11.75 12.60
C ASN A 10 4.23 -10.84 11.35
N GLY A 11 4.05 -9.53 11.50
CA GLY A 11 4.18 -8.55 10.43
C GLY A 11 5.61 -8.45 9.89
N PRO A 12 5.84 -7.54 8.92
CA PRO A 12 7.13 -7.46 8.24
C PRO A 12 8.31 -7.24 9.17
N VAL A 13 9.44 -7.82 8.77
CA VAL A 13 10.77 -7.57 9.37
C VAL A 13 11.14 -6.08 9.38
N ILE A 14 10.62 -5.31 8.42
CA ILE A 14 10.71 -3.84 8.36
C ILE A 14 9.30 -3.28 8.62
N PRO A 15 9.00 -2.56 9.70
CA PRO A 15 7.63 -2.11 9.96
C PRO A 15 7.09 -1.20 8.83
N ASN A 16 5.80 -1.34 8.50
CA ASN A 16 5.14 -0.44 7.55
C ASN A 16 5.24 1.02 8.04
N GLN A 17 5.71 1.93 7.20
CA GLN A 17 5.88 3.33 7.57
C GLN A 17 4.83 4.19 6.87
N CYS A 18 4.19 5.07 7.63
CA CYS A 18 3.08 5.87 7.14
C CYS A 18 3.31 7.34 7.48
N PHE A 19 3.57 8.14 6.45
CA PHE A 19 3.96 9.54 6.54
C PHE A 19 2.83 10.44 6.10
N GLU A 20 2.54 11.49 6.86
CA GLU A 20 1.64 12.55 6.40
C GLU A 20 2.29 13.27 5.21
N LEU A 21 1.58 13.32 4.09
CA LEU A 21 1.95 14.08 2.91
C LEU A 21 1.16 15.38 2.82
N ARG A 22 1.59 16.21 1.88
CA ARG A 22 0.98 17.50 1.59
C ARG A 22 0.68 17.54 0.10
N MET A 23 -0.46 18.14 -0.25
CA MET A 23 -0.73 18.51 -1.63
C MET A 23 0.04 19.79 -1.98
N TYR A 24 0.45 19.91 -3.22
CA TYR A 24 1.15 21.07 -3.75
C TYR A 24 0.38 21.65 -4.94
N ARG A 25 0.27 22.98 -5.00
CA ARG A 25 -0.21 23.68 -6.19
C ARG A 25 0.92 24.49 -6.82
N PHE A 26 0.97 24.56 -8.14
CA PHE A 26 1.87 25.49 -8.80
C PHE A 26 1.42 26.94 -8.57
N ARG A 27 2.35 27.85 -8.26
CA ARG A 27 2.11 29.30 -8.24
C ARG A 27 2.85 29.98 -9.38
N ARG A 28 2.10 30.37 -10.42
CA ARG A 28 2.58 31.18 -11.57
C ARG A 28 3.46 32.37 -11.14
N SER A 29 2.97 33.20 -10.22
CA SER A 29 3.65 34.42 -9.74
C SER A 29 4.97 34.19 -8.98
N ARG A 30 5.30 32.95 -8.64
CA ARG A 30 6.56 32.58 -7.96
C ARG A 30 7.35 31.51 -8.74
N ASN A 31 6.89 31.15 -9.93
CA ASN A 31 7.35 30.04 -10.77
C ASN A 31 7.74 28.77 -9.97
N LYS A 32 6.93 28.37 -8.99
CA LYS A 32 7.24 27.21 -8.13
C LYS A 32 6.03 26.46 -7.62
N TRP A 33 6.23 25.17 -7.36
CA TRP A 33 5.31 24.37 -6.55
C TRP A 33 5.29 24.88 -5.11
N GLN A 34 4.09 25.13 -4.58
CA GLN A 34 3.88 25.58 -3.22
C GLN A 34 2.94 24.62 -2.50
N ARG A 35 3.42 24.09 -1.36
CA ARG A 35 2.64 23.33 -0.39
C ARG A 35 1.32 24.05 -0.07
N LEU A 36 0.20 23.34 -0.10
CA LEU A 36 -1.06 23.87 0.39
C LEU A 36 -0.97 24.17 1.90
N ALA A 37 -1.78 25.14 2.34
CA ALA A 37 -1.99 25.37 3.75
C ALA A 37 -3.02 24.34 4.28
N HIS A 38 -3.08 24.15 5.60
CA HIS A 38 -4.03 23.19 6.21
C HIS A 38 -5.49 23.64 6.06
N ASP A 39 -5.69 24.95 5.97
CA ASP A 39 -6.94 25.69 5.78
C ASP A 39 -7.20 26.02 4.30
N TYR A 40 -6.70 25.20 3.37
CA TYR A 40 -6.95 25.42 1.94
C TYR A 40 -8.42 25.15 1.60
N THR A 41 -9.22 26.21 1.63
CA THR A 41 -10.62 26.21 1.24
C THR A 41 -10.77 26.28 -0.28
N ILE A 42 -11.38 25.24 -0.83
CA ILE A 42 -12.11 25.31 -2.10
C ILE A 42 -13.55 25.74 -1.78
N ASN A 43 -14.25 26.37 -2.71
CA ASN A 43 -15.62 26.81 -2.50
C ASN A 43 -16.53 25.59 -2.22
N GLU A 44 -17.14 25.53 -1.03
CA GLU A 44 -17.95 24.37 -0.61
C GLU A 44 -19.26 24.25 -1.42
N GLU A 45 -19.69 25.31 -2.10
CA GLU A 45 -20.80 25.29 -3.05
C GLU A 45 -20.46 24.56 -4.36
N GLU A 46 -19.18 24.44 -4.70
CA GLU A 46 -18.64 23.86 -5.95
C GLU A 46 -18.16 22.40 -5.77
N THR A 47 -18.27 21.83 -4.56
CA THR A 47 -17.80 20.45 -4.28
C THR A 47 -18.52 19.44 -5.18
N PRO A 48 -17.80 18.62 -5.98
CA PRO A 48 -18.42 17.82 -7.02
C PRO A 48 -19.12 16.55 -6.49
N GLU A 49 -20.20 16.11 -7.15
CA GLU A 49 -20.91 14.85 -6.84
C GLU A 49 -20.28 13.61 -7.51
N LYS A 50 -19.45 13.84 -8.53
CA LYS A 50 -18.77 12.81 -9.34
C LYS A 50 -17.38 13.30 -9.76
N PHE A 51 -16.48 12.37 -10.05
CA PHE A 51 -15.19 12.67 -10.67
C PHE A 51 -14.76 11.52 -11.60
N ARG A 52 -13.81 11.79 -12.50
CA ARG A 52 -13.16 10.75 -13.32
C ARG A 52 -11.88 10.28 -12.65
N LEU A 53 -11.70 8.96 -12.58
CA LEU A 53 -10.50 8.32 -12.07
C LEU A 53 -9.73 7.73 -13.24
N LEU A 54 -8.47 8.13 -13.36
CA LEU A 54 -7.52 7.61 -14.33
C LEU A 54 -6.39 6.94 -13.58
N THR A 55 -5.92 5.78 -14.07
CA THR A 55 -4.71 5.14 -13.57
C THR A 55 -3.82 4.64 -14.70
N TYR A 56 -2.51 4.80 -14.56
CA TYR A 56 -1.55 4.50 -15.63
C TYR A 56 -0.14 4.20 -15.06
N ASN A 57 0.36 2.98 -15.26
CA ASN A 57 1.78 2.65 -15.11
C ASN A 57 2.58 3.26 -16.28
N VAL A 58 3.51 4.20 -15.99
CA VAL A 58 4.23 4.98 -17.01
C VAL A 58 5.56 4.38 -17.46
N ASN A 59 5.88 3.15 -17.04
CA ASN A 59 7.10 2.40 -17.35
C ASN A 59 8.41 3.13 -16.97
N PHE A 60 9.03 2.77 -15.84
CA PHE A 60 10.28 3.38 -15.39
C PHE A 60 11.51 2.85 -16.15
N GLU A 61 11.46 1.60 -16.61
CA GLU A 61 12.60 0.96 -17.29
C GLU A 61 12.85 1.53 -18.70
N ALA A 62 11.84 2.17 -19.28
CA ALA A 62 11.88 2.60 -20.66
C ALA A 62 12.76 3.85 -20.92
N THR A 63 13.57 3.76 -21.98
CA THR A 63 14.29 4.91 -22.52
C THR A 63 13.31 6.01 -22.99
N PHE A 64 13.75 7.27 -22.94
CA PHE A 64 12.94 8.47 -23.22
C PHE A 64 11.79 8.72 -22.22
N ALA A 65 11.93 8.23 -20.99
CA ALA A 65 10.98 8.35 -19.87
C ALA A 65 10.22 9.70 -19.78
N ALA A 66 10.93 10.84 -19.82
CA ALA A 66 10.32 12.17 -19.81
C ALA A 66 9.35 12.40 -20.99
N LYS A 67 9.79 12.12 -22.23
CA LYS A 67 8.96 12.26 -23.43
C LYS A 67 7.78 11.29 -23.46
N ARG A 68 7.96 10.10 -22.87
CA ARG A 68 6.89 9.10 -22.73
C ARG A 68 5.77 9.60 -21.82
N VAL A 69 6.10 10.13 -20.64
CA VAL A 69 5.07 10.68 -19.75
C VAL A 69 4.48 12.00 -20.28
N GLU A 70 5.24 12.79 -21.04
CA GLU A 70 4.70 13.95 -21.79
C GLU A 70 3.63 13.50 -22.81
N GLU A 71 3.87 12.44 -23.58
CA GLU A 71 2.89 11.87 -24.52
C GLU A 71 1.66 11.27 -23.80
N ILE A 72 1.87 10.58 -22.67
CA ILE A 72 0.77 10.08 -21.83
C ILE A 72 -0.08 11.23 -21.30
N LEU A 73 0.55 12.32 -20.82
CA LEU A 73 -0.16 13.50 -20.34
C LEU A 73 -0.91 14.23 -21.48
N ARG A 74 -0.31 14.36 -22.68
CA ARG A 74 -0.99 14.90 -23.87
C ARG A 74 -2.21 14.04 -24.22
N HIS A 75 -2.06 12.72 -24.26
CA HIS A 75 -3.17 11.80 -24.53
C HIS A 75 -4.28 11.93 -23.47
N VAL A 76 -3.92 12.04 -22.19
CA VAL A 76 -4.88 12.26 -21.10
C VAL A 76 -5.60 13.60 -21.25
N GLU A 77 -4.88 14.68 -21.54
CA GLU A 77 -5.43 16.03 -21.76
C GLU A 77 -6.37 16.07 -22.98
N GLU A 78 -5.84 15.77 -24.16
CA GLU A 78 -6.51 16.01 -25.44
C GLU A 78 -7.47 14.89 -25.84
N ASP A 79 -7.06 13.61 -25.71
CA ASP A 79 -7.80 12.48 -26.29
C ASP A 79 -8.76 11.82 -25.27
N VAL A 80 -8.42 11.85 -23.98
CA VAL A 80 -9.24 11.25 -22.91
C VAL A 80 -10.17 12.29 -22.26
N LEU A 81 -9.64 13.44 -21.85
CA LEU A 81 -10.39 14.47 -21.14
C LEU A 81 -11.00 15.55 -22.08
N ASP A 82 -10.73 15.50 -23.39
CA ASP A 82 -11.18 16.46 -24.43
C ASP A 82 -10.90 17.93 -24.05
N CYS A 83 -9.78 18.17 -23.35
CA CYS A 83 -9.33 19.51 -22.97
C CYS A 83 -8.59 20.14 -24.14
N ARG A 84 -9.15 21.19 -24.76
CA ARG A 84 -8.57 21.77 -25.98
C ARG A 84 -7.74 22.99 -25.64
N GLY A 85 -6.47 22.98 -26.04
CA GLY A 85 -5.57 24.13 -25.89
C GLY A 85 -5.31 24.54 -24.43
N GLY A 86 -5.24 23.58 -23.51
CA GLY A 86 -4.99 23.83 -22.09
C GLY A 86 -6.22 24.18 -21.26
N GLU A 87 -7.42 23.85 -21.73
CA GLU A 87 -8.67 23.94 -20.96
C GLU A 87 -8.62 23.11 -19.66
N ALA A 88 -9.43 23.52 -18.67
CA ALA A 88 -9.55 22.79 -17.41
C ALA A 88 -10.39 21.51 -17.63
N PRO A 89 -9.92 20.34 -17.16
CA PRO A 89 -10.72 19.12 -17.22
C PRO A 89 -11.92 19.18 -16.27
N GLU A 90 -12.91 18.31 -16.52
CA GLU A 90 -13.91 18.01 -15.48
C GLU A 90 -13.23 17.40 -14.24
N PRO A 91 -13.87 17.44 -13.05
CA PRO A 91 -13.26 16.97 -11.81
C PRO A 91 -12.66 15.57 -11.97
N CYS A 92 -11.35 15.44 -11.79
CA CYS A 92 -10.64 14.17 -12.00
C CYS A 92 -9.46 13.94 -11.05
N VAL A 93 -9.09 12.66 -10.92
CA VAL A 93 -7.92 12.17 -10.18
C VAL A 93 -7.13 11.29 -11.13
N VAL A 94 -5.84 11.58 -11.31
CA VAL A 94 -4.91 10.81 -12.13
C VAL A 94 -3.88 10.14 -11.22
N MET A 95 -3.79 8.82 -11.31
CA MET A 95 -2.90 7.97 -10.53
C MET A 95 -1.80 7.40 -11.42
N LEU A 96 -0.56 7.80 -11.20
CA LEU A 96 0.59 7.32 -11.95
C LEU A 96 1.43 6.36 -11.10
N GLN A 97 1.85 5.26 -11.71
CA GLN A 97 2.79 4.26 -11.16
C GLN A 97 4.08 4.26 -12.00
N GLU A 98 5.18 3.73 -11.47
CA GLU A 98 6.50 3.72 -12.12
C GLU A 98 7.03 5.10 -12.56
N VAL A 99 6.71 6.16 -11.82
CA VAL A 99 7.29 7.48 -12.07
C VAL A 99 8.73 7.49 -11.56
N GLN A 100 9.72 7.75 -12.42
CA GLN A 100 11.11 8.02 -12.04
C GLN A 100 11.40 9.53 -11.96
N LEU A 101 12.62 9.92 -11.54
CA LEU A 101 13.03 11.33 -11.43
C LEU A 101 12.78 12.16 -12.70
N ALA A 102 13.20 11.68 -13.87
CA ALA A 102 13.00 12.40 -15.14
C ALA A 102 11.53 12.52 -15.56
N GLN A 103 10.67 11.57 -15.13
CA GLN A 103 9.22 11.65 -15.34
C GLN A 103 8.58 12.62 -14.34
N MET A 104 9.03 12.64 -13.08
CA MET A 104 8.61 13.63 -12.07
C MET A 104 8.89 15.05 -12.57
N ASP A 105 10.11 15.33 -13.07
CA ASP A 105 10.45 16.65 -13.62
C ASP A 105 9.56 17.05 -14.80
N ALA A 106 9.24 16.11 -15.70
CA ALA A 106 8.33 16.34 -16.83
C ALA A 106 6.89 16.62 -16.37
N ILE A 107 6.35 15.81 -15.46
CA ILE A 107 5.01 16.01 -14.84
C ILE A 107 4.93 17.37 -14.15
N LEU A 108 5.93 17.73 -13.35
CA LEU A 108 5.99 18.98 -12.59
C LEU A 108 6.28 20.20 -13.47
N GLY A 109 6.88 20.00 -14.65
CA GLY A 109 7.15 21.02 -15.67
C GLY A 109 5.96 21.31 -16.59
N ASN A 110 5.12 20.31 -16.86
CA ASN A 110 3.98 20.35 -17.78
C ASN A 110 3.00 21.50 -17.45
N GLY A 111 2.64 22.28 -18.47
CA GLY A 111 1.83 23.50 -18.33
C GLY A 111 0.40 23.25 -17.84
N TRP A 112 -0.26 22.22 -18.38
CA TRP A 112 -1.62 21.82 -18.04
C TRP A 112 -1.70 21.26 -16.61
N VAL A 113 -0.75 20.39 -16.24
CA VAL A 113 -0.61 19.87 -14.85
C VAL A 113 -0.43 21.02 -13.85
N ARG A 114 0.48 21.96 -14.14
CA ARG A 114 0.70 23.14 -13.28
C ARG A 114 -0.57 23.99 -13.14
N GLU A 115 -1.36 24.11 -14.20
CA GLU A 115 -2.55 24.96 -14.20
C GLU A 115 -3.77 24.36 -13.52
N HIS A 116 -4.02 23.06 -13.67
CA HIS A 116 -5.29 22.46 -13.25
C HIS A 116 -5.18 21.49 -12.08
N PHE A 117 -3.98 21.05 -11.69
CA PHE A 117 -3.82 20.01 -10.68
C PHE A 117 -3.12 20.45 -9.40
N LEU A 118 -3.56 19.80 -8.31
CA LEU A 118 -2.81 19.59 -7.07
C LEU A 118 -2.02 18.29 -7.23
N VAL A 119 -0.75 18.28 -6.83
CA VAL A 119 0.14 17.11 -7.02
C VAL A 119 0.70 16.64 -5.67
N THR A 120 0.82 15.33 -5.48
CA THR A 120 1.62 14.73 -4.40
C THR A 120 2.20 13.35 -4.79
N PRO A 121 3.44 13.03 -4.40
CA PRO A 121 4.47 13.96 -3.94
C PRO A 121 4.97 14.84 -5.10
N VAL A 122 5.77 15.85 -4.78
CA VAL A 122 6.53 16.66 -5.77
C VAL A 122 8.04 16.51 -5.60
N ASP A 123 8.44 15.44 -4.91
CA ASP A 123 9.77 15.19 -4.38
C ASP A 123 9.93 13.66 -4.26
N VAL A 124 10.94 13.10 -4.93
CA VAL A 124 11.21 11.66 -4.94
C VAL A 124 11.60 11.14 -3.56
N HIS A 125 12.12 12.00 -2.67
CA HIS A 125 12.41 11.68 -1.26
C HIS A 125 11.16 11.50 -0.37
N LYS A 126 9.99 11.27 -0.98
CA LYS A 126 8.74 10.85 -0.33
C LYS A 126 8.34 9.41 -0.64
N TRP A 127 9.05 8.77 -1.56
CA TRP A 127 9.05 7.32 -1.78
C TRP A 127 9.99 6.65 -0.76
N PRO A 128 10.02 5.31 -0.67
CA PRO A 128 10.98 4.60 0.17
C PRO A 128 12.43 4.96 -0.19
N ALA A 129 13.35 4.88 0.79
CA ALA A 129 14.66 5.52 0.69
C ALA A 129 15.55 5.01 -0.45
N ASN A 130 15.38 3.75 -0.87
CA ASN A 130 16.13 3.13 -1.96
C ASN A 130 15.32 3.02 -3.28
N ALA A 131 14.11 3.58 -3.32
CA ALA A 131 13.22 3.45 -4.47
C ALA A 131 13.76 4.23 -5.69
N LEU A 132 13.93 3.55 -6.82
CA LEU A 132 14.33 4.17 -8.10
C LEU A 132 13.16 4.87 -8.82
N PHE A 133 11.95 4.46 -8.48
CA PHE A 133 10.67 4.96 -9.01
C PHE A 133 9.62 4.92 -7.89
N GLY A 134 8.47 5.53 -8.13
CA GLY A 134 7.34 5.43 -7.21
C GLY A 134 6.03 5.87 -7.83
N THR A 135 5.08 6.23 -6.99
CA THR A 135 3.75 6.68 -7.42
C THR A 135 3.60 8.20 -7.31
N VAL A 136 2.77 8.78 -8.17
CA VAL A 136 2.35 10.20 -8.11
C VAL A 136 0.83 10.29 -8.29
N THR A 137 0.17 11.12 -7.49
CA THR A 137 -1.27 11.38 -7.62
C THR A 137 -1.49 12.86 -7.93
N LEU A 138 -2.25 13.11 -9.00
CA LEU A 138 -2.71 14.41 -9.42
C LEU A 138 -4.22 14.49 -9.11
N VAL A 139 -4.66 15.57 -8.49
CA VAL A 139 -6.08 15.84 -8.18
C VAL A 139 -6.44 17.19 -8.79
N GLU A 140 -7.45 17.23 -9.65
CA GLU A 140 -7.94 18.46 -10.24
C GLU A 140 -8.41 19.45 -9.14
N LYS A 141 -8.12 20.74 -9.33
CA LYS A 141 -8.24 21.80 -8.31
C LYS A 141 -9.66 22.11 -7.83
N SER A 142 -10.73 21.68 -8.52
CA SER A 142 -12.11 21.78 -8.01
C SER A 142 -12.46 20.72 -6.96
N ILE A 143 -11.68 19.63 -6.86
CA ILE A 143 -11.91 18.58 -5.86
C ILE A 143 -11.24 18.98 -4.53
N PRO A 144 -12.00 19.14 -3.42
CA PRO A 144 -11.39 19.37 -2.11
C PRO A 144 -10.62 18.15 -1.63
N VAL A 145 -9.40 18.37 -1.15
CA VAL A 145 -8.52 17.33 -0.59
C VAL A 145 -8.33 17.59 0.90
N GLU A 146 -8.72 16.62 1.73
CA GLU A 146 -8.68 16.73 3.19
C GLU A 146 -7.29 16.41 3.76
N ARG A 147 -6.66 15.35 3.24
CA ARG A 147 -5.37 14.83 3.74
C ARG A 147 -4.74 13.88 2.73
N ALA A 148 -3.42 13.81 2.74
CA ALA A 148 -2.63 12.87 1.94
C ALA A 148 -1.63 12.12 2.83
N HIS A 149 -1.31 10.88 2.50
CA HIS A 149 -0.29 10.07 3.18
C HIS A 149 0.53 9.24 2.18
N SER A 150 1.78 8.97 2.54
CA SER A 150 2.67 8.00 1.89
C SER A 150 2.75 6.77 2.79
N LEU A 151 2.26 5.62 2.34
CA LEU A 151 2.43 4.34 3.01
C LEU A 151 3.55 3.57 2.30
N HIS A 152 4.69 3.42 2.97
CA HIS A 152 5.79 2.56 2.55
C HIS A 152 5.53 1.15 3.08
N PHE A 153 5.55 0.16 2.20
CA PHE A 153 5.26 -1.21 2.58
C PHE A 153 6.46 -1.90 3.22
N GLY A 154 6.25 -2.44 4.41
CA GLY A 154 7.27 -3.16 5.16
C GLY A 154 7.63 -4.54 4.58
N GLU A 155 6.66 -5.22 3.96
CA GLU A 155 6.89 -6.52 3.30
C GLU A 155 7.34 -6.37 1.84
N SER A 156 7.86 -5.21 1.42
CA SER A 156 8.28 -5.03 0.03
C SER A 156 9.75 -5.38 -0.20
N TYR A 157 10.01 -6.05 -1.32
CA TYR A 157 11.33 -6.40 -1.84
C TYR A 157 11.76 -5.47 -2.98
N MET A 158 10.81 -4.69 -3.52
CA MET A 158 10.93 -3.78 -4.65
C MET A 158 10.56 -2.34 -4.26
N GLU A 159 10.72 -1.99 -2.98
CA GLU A 159 10.53 -0.62 -2.45
C GLU A 159 9.14 -0.03 -2.78
N ARG A 160 8.10 -0.87 -2.70
CA ARG A 160 6.72 -0.52 -3.06
C ARG A 160 6.04 0.37 -2.02
N MET A 161 5.07 1.14 -2.49
CA MET A 161 4.32 2.08 -1.66
C MET A 161 2.89 2.32 -2.16
N ALA A 162 2.11 3.05 -1.37
CA ALA A 162 0.82 3.60 -1.77
C ALA A 162 0.65 5.05 -1.34
N LEU A 163 0.08 5.88 -2.23
CA LEU A 163 -0.39 7.22 -1.90
C LEU A 163 -1.86 7.16 -1.54
N ILE A 164 -2.18 7.65 -0.35
CA ILE A 164 -3.54 7.67 0.20
C ILE A 164 -3.99 9.13 0.25
N VAL A 165 -4.93 9.51 -0.61
CA VAL A 165 -5.47 10.87 -0.72
C VAL A 165 -6.97 10.84 -0.42
N ASP A 166 -7.39 11.55 0.62
CA ASP A 166 -8.80 11.65 0.99
C ASP A 166 -9.41 12.88 0.33
N ILE A 167 -10.43 12.67 -0.51
CA ILE A 167 -11.14 13.71 -1.26
C ILE A 167 -12.57 13.88 -0.75
N ARG A 168 -13.08 15.12 -0.80
CA ARG A 168 -14.46 15.46 -0.45
C ARG A 168 -15.33 15.50 -1.72
N LEU A 169 -16.53 14.95 -1.61
CA LEU A 169 -17.56 15.00 -2.65
C LEU A 169 -18.91 15.36 -2.04
N ALA A 170 -19.78 16.03 -2.79
CA ALA A 170 -21.12 16.35 -2.34
C ALA A 170 -22.06 15.15 -2.48
N ALA A 171 -22.98 14.95 -1.53
CA ALA A 171 -24.12 14.07 -1.76
C ALA A 171 -25.10 14.72 -2.77
N PRO A 172 -25.70 13.94 -3.71
CA PRO A 172 -26.55 14.52 -4.74
C PRO A 172 -27.78 15.24 -4.19
N LYS A 173 -28.14 16.36 -4.84
CA LYS A 173 -29.13 17.33 -4.34
C LYS A 173 -30.52 16.73 -4.01
N PRO A 174 -31.25 17.27 -3.01
CA PRO A 174 -30.88 18.42 -2.15
C PRO A 174 -29.70 18.09 -1.21
N LYS A 175 -28.75 19.02 -1.07
CA LYS A 175 -27.45 18.77 -0.40
C LYS A 175 -27.67 18.60 1.10
N GLU A 176 -27.67 17.35 1.58
CA GLU A 176 -27.80 17.04 3.02
C GLU A 176 -26.44 16.95 3.74
N TYR A 177 -25.37 16.50 3.06
CA TYR A 177 -24.04 16.34 3.65
C TYR A 177 -22.95 16.15 2.57
N ASP A 178 -21.69 16.33 2.95
CA ASP A 178 -20.52 15.95 2.16
C ASP A 178 -20.01 14.54 2.57
N VAL A 179 -19.37 13.83 1.65
CA VAL A 179 -18.70 12.54 1.91
C VAL A 179 -17.21 12.63 1.63
N ILE A 180 -16.41 11.98 2.48
CA ILE A 180 -14.99 11.78 2.23
C ILE A 180 -14.79 10.38 1.65
N LEU A 181 -14.22 10.31 0.45
CA LEU A 181 -13.75 9.08 -0.18
C LEU A 181 -12.22 9.03 -0.13
N ARG A 182 -11.69 7.86 0.21
CA ARG A 182 -10.26 7.59 0.22
C ARG A 182 -9.81 7.05 -1.14
N MET A 183 -8.84 7.73 -1.75
CA MET A 183 -8.24 7.35 -3.02
C MET A 183 -6.85 6.78 -2.76
N ILE A 184 -6.63 5.51 -3.12
CA ILE A 184 -5.35 4.83 -2.92
C ILE A 184 -4.75 4.52 -4.28
N ASN A 185 -3.70 5.26 -4.65
CA ASN A 185 -2.81 4.94 -5.77
C ASN A 185 -1.73 4.00 -5.24
N THR A 186 -1.50 2.86 -5.90
CA THR A 186 -0.43 1.94 -5.52
C THR A 186 0.17 1.22 -6.72
N HIS A 187 1.36 0.68 -6.52
CA HIS A 187 1.93 -0.35 -7.37
C HIS A 187 2.35 -1.50 -6.45
N LEU A 188 1.66 -2.63 -6.55
CA LEU A 188 1.93 -3.79 -5.69
C LEU A 188 3.17 -4.57 -6.17
N GLU A 189 3.69 -5.44 -5.30
CA GLU A 189 4.84 -6.29 -5.59
C GLU A 189 4.68 -7.03 -6.92
N SER A 190 5.63 -6.83 -7.85
CA SER A 190 5.67 -7.54 -9.12
C SER A 190 6.23 -8.95 -8.96
N LEU A 191 6.28 -9.71 -10.06
CA LEU A 191 6.79 -11.09 -10.15
C LEU A 191 5.98 -12.12 -9.32
N GLU A 192 6.11 -13.39 -9.70
CA GLU A 192 5.34 -14.49 -9.11
C GLU A 192 5.77 -14.79 -7.67
N ASP A 193 7.06 -14.68 -7.40
CA ASP A 193 7.68 -14.69 -6.08
C ASP A 193 8.27 -13.27 -5.85
N PRO A 194 7.90 -12.53 -4.78
CA PRO A 194 7.17 -12.96 -3.58
C PRO A 194 5.69 -12.54 -3.56
N TRP A 195 4.78 -13.45 -3.94
CA TRP A 195 3.33 -13.22 -3.89
C TRP A 195 2.79 -12.88 -2.49
N GLN A 196 3.45 -13.34 -1.42
CA GLN A 196 3.06 -13.10 -0.04
C GLN A 196 3.04 -11.59 0.25
N ALA A 197 4.06 -10.87 -0.22
CA ALA A 197 4.16 -9.41 -0.10
C ALA A 197 2.94 -8.73 -0.74
N ARG A 198 2.61 -9.05 -1.98
CA ARG A 198 1.45 -8.51 -2.70
C ARG A 198 0.12 -8.81 -1.98
N VAL A 199 -0.04 -10.01 -1.43
CA VAL A 199 -1.20 -10.39 -0.60
C VAL A 199 -1.28 -9.55 0.68
N ALA A 200 -0.16 -9.36 1.39
CA ALA A 200 -0.10 -8.56 2.61
C ALA A 200 -0.34 -7.06 2.34
N GLN A 201 0.23 -6.52 1.26
CA GLN A 201 0.00 -5.16 0.78
C GLN A 201 -1.50 -4.92 0.49
N MET A 202 -2.15 -5.80 -0.28
CA MET A 202 -3.59 -5.68 -0.58
C MET A 202 -4.46 -5.77 0.70
N LYS A 203 -4.13 -6.69 1.63
CA LYS A 203 -4.77 -6.76 2.96
C LYS A 203 -4.62 -5.45 3.71
N LEU A 204 -3.43 -4.87 3.73
CA LEU A 204 -3.12 -3.61 4.42
C LEU A 204 -3.90 -2.43 3.84
N LEU A 205 -3.89 -2.25 2.51
CA LEU A 205 -4.65 -1.19 1.83
C LEU A 205 -6.16 -1.30 2.08
N THR A 206 -6.70 -2.52 2.16
CA THR A 206 -8.11 -2.75 2.49
C THR A 206 -8.47 -2.27 3.90
N LYS A 207 -7.55 -2.33 4.87
CA LYS A 207 -7.75 -1.74 6.21
C LYS A 207 -7.91 -0.21 6.10
N PHE A 208 -7.07 0.45 5.31
CA PHE A 208 -7.11 1.91 5.13
C PHE A 208 -8.42 2.44 4.55
N LEU A 209 -9.16 1.67 3.74
CA LEU A 209 -10.47 2.08 3.21
C LEU A 209 -11.59 2.20 4.28
N LYS A 210 -11.30 1.85 5.53
CA LYS A 210 -12.21 1.93 6.68
C LYS A 210 -11.60 2.87 7.72
N GLY A 211 -12.41 3.73 8.33
CA GLY A 211 -11.95 4.60 9.42
C GLY A 211 -12.93 5.73 9.75
N PRO A 212 -12.74 6.44 10.89
CA PRO A 212 -13.59 7.55 11.28
C PRO A 212 -13.56 8.67 10.23
N GLY A 213 -14.75 9.21 9.91
CA GLY A 213 -14.95 10.24 8.89
C GLY A 213 -14.87 9.76 7.43
N ILE A 214 -14.45 8.52 7.15
CA ILE A 214 -14.29 8.00 5.79
C ILE A 214 -15.51 7.17 5.42
N ARG A 215 -16.17 7.48 4.29
CA ARG A 215 -17.34 6.72 3.82
C ARG A 215 -16.94 5.36 3.22
N GLY A 216 -15.80 5.33 2.57
CA GLY A 216 -15.19 4.19 1.88
C GLY A 216 -14.08 4.72 0.98
N GLY A 217 -13.76 3.99 -0.08
CA GLY A 217 -12.79 4.44 -1.06
C GLY A 217 -12.52 3.45 -2.19
N ILE A 218 -11.48 3.77 -2.94
CA ILE A 218 -11.03 3.09 -4.15
C ILE A 218 -9.51 2.86 -4.04
N ILE A 219 -9.05 1.65 -4.40
CA ILE A 219 -7.65 1.30 -4.64
C ILE A 219 -7.49 1.10 -6.14
N ALA A 220 -6.59 1.84 -6.77
CA ALA A 220 -6.32 1.74 -8.20
C ALA A 220 -4.82 1.86 -8.51
N GLY A 221 -4.42 1.30 -9.65
CA GLY A 221 -3.01 1.15 -10.04
C GLY A 221 -2.70 -0.24 -10.55
N ASP A 222 -1.42 -0.50 -10.76
CA ASP A 222 -0.89 -1.81 -11.13
C ASP A 222 -0.89 -2.73 -9.89
N MET A 223 -1.75 -3.74 -9.94
CA MET A 223 -1.92 -4.72 -8.87
C MET A 223 -1.06 -5.97 -9.05
N ASN A 224 -0.35 -6.13 -10.17
CA ASN A 224 0.46 -7.30 -10.51
C ASN A 224 -0.18 -8.67 -10.13
N PRO A 225 -1.42 -9.01 -10.55
CA PRO A 225 -2.08 -10.29 -10.28
C PRO A 225 -1.44 -11.43 -11.12
N VAL A 226 -0.18 -11.72 -10.85
CA VAL A 226 0.65 -12.59 -11.69
C VAL A 226 0.56 -14.06 -11.29
N SER A 227 0.27 -14.36 -10.02
CA SER A 227 0.26 -15.71 -9.44
C SER A 227 -1.15 -16.27 -9.23
N ALA A 228 -1.26 -17.58 -8.96
CA ALA A 228 -2.52 -18.20 -8.59
C ALA A 228 -3.11 -17.66 -7.27
N HIS A 229 -2.30 -17.12 -6.37
CA HIS A 229 -2.73 -16.57 -5.07
C HIS A 229 -3.46 -15.23 -5.19
N ASP A 230 -3.36 -14.56 -6.34
CA ASP A 230 -4.02 -13.27 -6.61
C ASP A 230 -5.48 -13.45 -7.06
N LYS A 231 -5.85 -14.65 -7.52
CA LYS A 231 -7.19 -14.96 -8.02
C LYS A 231 -8.22 -14.93 -6.90
N GLY A 232 -9.16 -13.98 -6.98
CA GLY A 232 -10.20 -13.78 -5.96
C GLY A 232 -9.71 -13.09 -4.68
N LEU A 233 -8.48 -12.58 -4.66
CA LEU A 233 -7.90 -11.91 -3.49
C LEU A 233 -8.73 -10.68 -3.09
N SER A 234 -9.07 -9.81 -4.04
CA SER A 234 -9.92 -8.63 -3.85
C SER A 234 -11.26 -8.96 -3.19
N GLU A 235 -11.92 -9.98 -3.71
CA GLU A 235 -13.23 -10.47 -3.28
C GLU A 235 -13.17 -11.04 -1.86
N SER A 236 -12.11 -11.81 -1.55
CA SER A 236 -11.88 -12.37 -0.21
C SER A 236 -11.70 -11.28 0.87
N LEU A 237 -11.23 -10.10 0.47
CA LEU A 237 -11.05 -8.93 1.33
C LEU A 237 -12.30 -8.02 1.39
N GLY A 238 -13.38 -8.40 0.69
CA GLY A 238 -14.63 -7.65 0.63
C GLY A 238 -14.57 -6.42 -0.28
N LEU A 239 -13.56 -6.34 -1.16
CA LEU A 239 -13.54 -5.38 -2.27
C LEU A 239 -14.38 -5.91 -3.43
N LYS A 240 -14.82 -5.01 -4.30
CA LYS A 240 -15.36 -5.33 -5.61
C LYS A 240 -14.49 -4.69 -6.68
N ASP A 241 -14.20 -5.43 -7.75
CA ASP A 241 -13.60 -4.85 -8.96
C ASP A 241 -14.65 -4.05 -9.76
N ALA A 242 -14.21 -2.97 -10.38
CA ALA A 242 -15.02 -2.18 -11.29
C ALA A 242 -15.16 -2.88 -12.66
N TRP A 243 -14.18 -3.66 -13.09
CA TRP A 243 -14.30 -4.57 -14.23
C TRP A 243 -15.30 -5.68 -13.90
N LEU A 244 -16.24 -5.95 -14.81
CA LEU A 244 -17.34 -6.89 -14.55
C LEU A 244 -17.13 -8.27 -15.17
N LYS A 245 -16.11 -8.42 -16.03
CA LYS A 245 -15.76 -9.66 -16.71
C LYS A 245 -14.62 -10.39 -15.98
N ALA A 246 -14.18 -11.51 -16.54
CA ALA A 246 -13.05 -12.26 -15.98
C ALA A 246 -11.70 -11.56 -16.22
N ASP A 247 -10.68 -11.93 -15.44
CA ASP A 247 -9.31 -11.38 -15.55
C ASP A 247 -8.55 -11.87 -16.80
N ASP A 248 -9.01 -12.96 -17.41
CA ASP A 248 -8.50 -13.54 -18.65
C ASP A 248 -9.27 -13.06 -19.91
N ASP A 249 -10.22 -12.12 -19.76
CA ASP A 249 -10.90 -11.47 -20.88
C ASP A 249 -9.94 -10.48 -21.59
N PRO A 250 -9.64 -10.66 -22.89
CA PRO A 250 -8.68 -9.81 -23.60
C PRO A 250 -9.08 -8.34 -23.73
N GLU A 251 -10.38 -8.00 -23.63
CA GLU A 251 -10.80 -6.60 -23.61
C GLU A 251 -10.37 -5.88 -22.32
N GLY A 252 -10.05 -6.64 -21.28
CA GLY A 252 -9.55 -6.15 -20.00
C GLY A 252 -8.03 -6.09 -19.90
N PHE A 253 -7.26 -6.64 -20.84
CA PHE A 253 -5.79 -6.67 -20.74
C PHE A 253 -5.18 -5.27 -20.76
N THR A 254 -4.30 -4.98 -19.80
CA THR A 254 -3.65 -3.67 -19.68
C THR A 254 -2.16 -3.72 -19.92
N TRP A 255 -1.55 -4.91 -19.89
CA TRP A 255 -0.12 -5.12 -20.08
C TRP A 255 0.16 -6.22 -21.12
N GLY A 256 1.29 -6.07 -21.81
CA GLY A 256 1.90 -7.13 -22.63
C GLY A 256 1.40 -7.24 -24.08
N GLU A 257 0.43 -6.41 -24.48
CA GLU A 257 0.00 -6.28 -25.88
C GLU A 257 0.81 -5.24 -26.67
N MET A 258 1.37 -4.22 -26.01
CA MET A 258 1.81 -2.97 -26.63
C MET A 258 3.09 -2.41 -25.96
N PRO A 259 4.30 -2.91 -26.27
CA PRO A 259 4.62 -3.89 -27.31
C PRO A 259 4.20 -5.32 -26.93
N PRO A 260 3.93 -6.19 -27.93
CA PRO A 260 3.66 -7.61 -27.68
C PRO A 260 4.82 -8.26 -26.93
N HIS A 261 4.56 -8.80 -25.74
CA HIS A 261 5.59 -9.40 -24.91
C HIS A 261 5.85 -10.87 -25.31
N HIS A 262 7.08 -11.19 -25.72
CA HIS A 262 7.39 -12.50 -26.32
C HIS A 262 7.49 -13.67 -25.32
N LYS A 263 7.71 -13.40 -24.03
CA LYS A 263 7.96 -14.44 -23.00
C LYS A 263 6.73 -14.75 -22.14
N PHE A 264 5.78 -13.83 -22.04
CA PHE A 264 4.61 -13.94 -21.17
C PHE A 264 3.38 -13.46 -21.94
N PRO A 265 2.21 -14.13 -21.79
CA PRO A 265 0.99 -13.66 -22.42
C PRO A 265 0.55 -12.31 -21.83
N PRO A 266 -0.21 -11.51 -22.60
CA PRO A 266 -0.89 -10.32 -22.08
C PRO A 266 -1.73 -10.63 -20.83
N LYS A 267 -1.86 -9.64 -19.95
CA LYS A 267 -2.60 -9.75 -18.69
C LYS A 267 -3.29 -8.43 -18.30
N ARG A 268 -4.32 -8.52 -17.47
CA ARG A 268 -4.92 -7.37 -16.78
C ARG A 268 -4.20 -7.10 -15.45
N PHE A 269 -3.21 -6.22 -15.49
CA PHE A 269 -2.42 -5.85 -14.32
C PHE A 269 -3.04 -4.69 -13.54
N ASP A 270 -3.52 -3.69 -14.26
CA ASP A 270 -4.14 -2.51 -13.70
C ASP A 270 -5.59 -2.82 -13.32
N LYS A 271 -5.99 -2.42 -12.10
CA LYS A 271 -7.34 -2.63 -11.59
C LYS A 271 -7.90 -1.39 -10.91
N VAL A 272 -9.21 -1.34 -10.77
CA VAL A 272 -9.93 -0.35 -9.96
C VAL A 272 -10.84 -1.08 -8.98
N LEU A 273 -10.39 -1.18 -7.73
CA LEU A 273 -11.05 -1.93 -6.66
C LEU A 273 -11.72 -0.97 -5.68
N TYR A 274 -12.91 -1.28 -5.16
CA TYR A 274 -13.62 -0.40 -4.23
C TYR A 274 -14.41 -1.15 -3.16
N LEU A 275 -14.71 -0.49 -2.03
CA LEU A 275 -15.65 -1.02 -1.04
C LEU A 275 -17.10 -0.88 -1.54
N PRO A 276 -17.83 -1.99 -1.80
CA PRO A 276 -19.20 -1.93 -2.28
C PRO A 276 -20.18 -1.50 -1.18
N ARG A 277 -21.39 -1.09 -1.58
CA ARG A 277 -22.51 -0.74 -0.67
C ARG A 277 -22.22 0.43 0.29
N LYS A 278 -21.35 1.36 -0.11
CA LYS A 278 -20.98 2.56 0.67
C LYS A 278 -21.63 3.86 0.22
N GLY A 279 -22.57 3.82 -0.72
CA GLY A 279 -23.26 5.02 -1.19
C GLY A 279 -22.55 5.81 -2.29
N TYR A 280 -21.68 5.13 -3.02
CA TYR A 280 -21.12 5.60 -4.28
C TYR A 280 -21.09 4.43 -5.26
N ARG A 281 -20.98 4.73 -6.54
CA ARG A 281 -20.73 3.75 -7.61
C ARG A 281 -19.43 4.08 -8.32
N VAL A 282 -18.76 3.03 -8.78
CA VAL A 282 -17.67 3.09 -9.76
C VAL A 282 -18.22 2.45 -11.03
N LYS A 283 -18.08 3.11 -12.18
CA LYS A 283 -18.45 2.51 -13.47
C LYS A 283 -17.42 1.46 -13.89
N GLU A 284 -17.79 0.59 -14.82
CA GLU A 284 -16.81 -0.27 -15.49
C GLU A 284 -15.74 0.59 -16.19
N PRO A 285 -14.44 0.33 -15.97
CA PRO A 285 -13.37 1.09 -16.58
C PRO A 285 -13.21 0.73 -18.05
N LYS A 286 -12.80 1.72 -18.86
CA LYS A 286 -12.32 1.51 -20.24
C LYS A 286 -10.81 1.68 -20.30
N ARG A 287 -10.17 1.03 -21.27
CA ARG A 287 -8.75 1.21 -21.57
C ARG A 287 -8.51 2.55 -22.27
N ILE A 288 -7.38 3.20 -21.98
CA ILE A 288 -6.90 4.44 -22.59
C ILE A 288 -5.42 4.29 -22.94
N GLY A 289 -4.93 5.02 -23.95
CA GLY A 289 -3.54 4.88 -24.42
C GLY A 289 -3.22 3.56 -25.12
N VAL A 290 -4.24 2.83 -25.59
CA VAL A 290 -4.09 1.62 -26.41
C VAL A 290 -3.37 2.00 -27.72
N ASP A 291 -2.26 1.32 -28.00
CA ASP A 291 -1.32 1.55 -29.10
C ASP A 291 -0.68 2.96 -29.12
N LEU A 292 -0.69 3.68 -27.98
CA LEU A 292 -0.14 5.03 -27.88
C LEU A 292 1.38 5.02 -28.12
N LYS A 293 1.81 5.80 -29.11
CA LYS A 293 3.18 5.88 -29.60
C LYS A 293 3.60 7.32 -29.81
N LEU A 294 4.84 7.64 -29.43
CA LEU A 294 5.51 8.89 -29.80
C LEU A 294 6.53 8.65 -30.91
N ARG A 295 6.65 9.61 -31.83
CA ARG A 295 7.64 9.57 -32.92
C ARG A 295 9.04 9.86 -32.40
N THR A 296 10.03 9.15 -32.91
CA THR A 296 11.45 9.47 -32.70
C THR A 296 12.31 9.00 -33.86
N ASP A 297 13.22 9.89 -34.27
CA ASP A 297 14.32 9.68 -35.20
C ASP A 297 15.42 8.73 -34.70
N ARG A 298 15.46 8.47 -33.39
CA ARG A 298 16.52 7.67 -32.74
C ARG A 298 16.28 6.17 -32.74
N MET A 299 15.13 5.71 -33.23
CA MET A 299 14.77 4.29 -33.30
C MET A 299 14.50 3.90 -34.75
N PRO A 300 14.95 2.72 -35.24
CA PRO A 300 14.76 2.30 -36.63
C PRO A 300 13.30 2.24 -37.10
N THR A 301 12.37 2.03 -36.16
CA THR A 301 10.92 2.04 -36.36
C THR A 301 10.34 3.43 -36.63
N GLY A 302 11.04 4.51 -36.29
CA GLY A 302 10.53 5.89 -36.32
C GLY A 302 9.59 6.24 -35.16
N TRP A 303 9.32 5.30 -34.26
CA TRP A 303 8.40 5.45 -33.13
C TRP A 303 8.74 4.51 -31.97
N ILE A 304 8.28 4.87 -30.77
CA ILE A 304 8.27 4.01 -29.58
C ILE A 304 6.89 4.06 -28.94
N TYR A 305 6.46 2.98 -28.29
CA TYR A 305 5.30 3.01 -27.39
C TYR A 305 5.50 4.05 -26.28
N ALA A 306 4.42 4.57 -25.71
CA ALA A 306 4.47 5.47 -24.58
C ALA A 306 4.79 4.72 -23.28
N SER A 307 4.04 3.65 -22.98
CA SER A 307 4.32 2.67 -21.92
C SER A 307 4.14 1.26 -22.51
N ASP A 308 4.55 0.21 -21.79
CA ASP A 308 4.16 -1.18 -22.06
C ASP A 308 2.79 -1.55 -21.43
N HIS A 309 2.25 -0.64 -20.61
CA HIS A 309 0.87 -0.62 -20.18
C HIS A 309 0.00 0.31 -21.05
N CYS A 310 -1.29 0.01 -21.14
CA CYS A 310 -2.33 1.00 -21.40
C CYS A 310 -3.05 1.36 -20.08
N GLY A 311 -3.46 2.61 -19.91
CA GLY A 311 -4.14 3.08 -18.70
C GLY A 311 -5.61 2.64 -18.63
N LEU A 312 -6.24 2.90 -17.48
CA LEU A 312 -7.68 2.74 -17.27
C LEU A 312 -8.33 4.08 -16.90
N GLU A 313 -9.55 4.30 -17.39
CA GLU A 313 -10.40 5.45 -17.03
C GLU A 313 -11.81 5.00 -16.62
N THR A 314 -12.33 5.55 -15.52
CA THR A 314 -13.71 5.33 -15.05
C THR A 314 -14.32 6.58 -14.40
N THR A 315 -15.64 6.58 -14.20
CA THR A 315 -16.34 7.58 -13.38
C THR A 315 -16.68 7.01 -12.00
N VAL A 316 -16.33 7.75 -10.95
CA VAL A 316 -16.83 7.53 -9.58
C VAL A 316 -17.89 8.58 -9.27
N GLN A 317 -19.01 8.17 -8.67
CA GLN A 317 -20.12 9.07 -8.35
C GLN A 317 -20.77 8.72 -7.02
N VAL A 318 -20.99 9.73 -6.17
CA VAL A 318 -21.78 9.61 -4.94
C VAL A 318 -23.25 9.36 -5.30
N LEU A 319 -23.87 8.39 -4.63
CA LEU A 319 -25.27 8.06 -4.84
C LEU A 319 -26.13 8.79 -3.81
N ARG A 320 -27.30 9.26 -4.25
CA ARG A 320 -28.34 9.74 -3.35
C ARG A 320 -28.85 8.56 -2.52
N PHE A 321 -28.73 8.66 -1.20
CA PHE A 321 -29.50 7.80 -0.31
C PHE A 321 -30.94 8.30 -0.27
N PRO A 322 -31.94 7.41 -0.20
CA PRO A 322 -33.29 7.81 0.18
C PRO A 322 -33.25 8.35 1.61
N SER A 323 -33.54 9.64 1.79
CA SER A 323 -33.76 10.23 3.10
C SER A 323 -34.96 9.53 3.75
N SER A 324 -34.75 8.89 4.90
CA SER A 324 -35.71 8.05 5.64
C SER A 324 -36.17 6.75 4.96
N LEU A 325 -35.94 5.62 5.65
CA LEU A 325 -36.99 4.61 5.77
C LEU A 325 -38.07 5.22 6.67
N PRO A 326 -39.38 5.14 6.34
CA PRO A 326 -40.42 5.66 7.20
C PRO A 326 -40.41 4.88 8.52
N THR A 327 -40.18 5.59 9.63
CA THR A 327 -40.29 5.10 11.00
C THR A 327 -41.75 4.87 11.39
N THR A 328 -42.38 3.87 10.77
CA THR A 328 -43.68 3.32 11.19
C THR A 328 -43.47 1.87 11.60
N PRO A 329 -43.78 1.48 12.85
CA PRO A 329 -43.57 0.12 13.33
C PRO A 329 -44.66 -0.82 12.79
N THR A 330 -44.52 -1.22 11.53
CA THR A 330 -45.49 -2.10 10.86
C THR A 330 -44.95 -3.54 10.79
N THR A 331 -45.28 -4.31 11.82
CA THR A 331 -45.27 -5.79 11.87
C THR A 331 -44.05 -6.52 11.28
N MET A 332 -43.05 -6.76 12.13
CA MET A 332 -42.00 -7.75 11.86
C MET A 332 -42.59 -9.17 11.78
N LYS A 333 -42.66 -9.74 10.56
CA LYS A 333 -42.89 -11.18 10.33
C LYS A 333 -41.94 -11.71 9.25
N SER A 334 -40.74 -12.10 9.66
CA SER A 334 -39.89 -13.18 9.11
C SER A 334 -38.45 -12.98 9.56
N ALA A 335 -38.13 -13.45 10.78
CA ALA A 335 -36.78 -13.47 11.31
C ALA A 335 -36.55 -14.78 12.08
N LEU A 336 -36.39 -15.88 11.32
CA LEU A 336 -36.07 -17.20 11.88
C LEU A 336 -35.14 -17.96 10.93
N PHE A 337 -33.89 -17.48 10.79
CA PHE A 337 -32.76 -18.25 10.26
C PHE A 337 -31.40 -17.57 10.56
N LEU A 338 -31.14 -17.22 11.84
CA LEU A 338 -29.78 -16.85 12.26
C LEU A 338 -29.53 -17.07 13.78
N ALA A 339 -29.53 -18.32 14.21
CA ALA A 339 -29.23 -18.70 15.61
C ALA A 339 -28.26 -19.91 15.73
N ALA A 340 -27.49 -20.21 14.68
CA ALA A 340 -26.61 -21.39 14.62
C ALA A 340 -25.15 -21.09 14.21
N LEU A 341 -24.73 -19.81 14.22
CA LEU A 341 -23.38 -19.39 13.78
C LEU A 341 -22.63 -18.49 14.78
N VAL A 342 -23.08 -18.45 16.04
CA VAL A 342 -22.43 -17.72 17.14
C VAL A 342 -21.63 -18.65 18.07
N ALA A 343 -21.76 -19.97 17.91
CA ALA A 343 -21.08 -20.97 18.76
C ALA A 343 -19.70 -21.44 18.25
N ALA A 344 -19.34 -21.17 16.98
CA ALA A 344 -18.11 -21.69 16.36
C ALA A 344 -16.89 -20.76 16.47
N ALA A 345 -17.07 -19.53 16.98
CA ALA A 345 -15.99 -18.54 17.11
C ALA A 345 -15.23 -18.61 18.45
N ALA A 346 -15.59 -19.52 19.34
CA ALA A 346 -15.11 -19.59 20.73
C ALA A 346 -14.42 -20.93 21.06
N ALA A 347 -13.45 -21.36 20.23
CA ALA A 347 -12.63 -22.55 20.50
C ALA A 347 -11.23 -22.55 19.87
N GLN A 348 -10.79 -21.47 19.19
CA GLN A 348 -9.46 -21.47 18.57
C GLN A 348 -8.38 -21.54 19.65
N LEU A 349 -7.53 -22.57 19.56
CA LEU A 349 -6.36 -22.74 20.44
C LEU A 349 -5.47 -21.48 20.35
N GLN A 350 -4.89 -21.06 21.47
CA GLN A 350 -3.98 -19.92 21.59
C GLN A 350 -2.98 -20.17 22.71
N ILE A 351 -1.78 -19.61 22.61
CA ILE A 351 -0.73 -19.65 23.65
C ILE A 351 -0.18 -18.24 23.86
N ASN A 352 0.16 -17.89 25.10
CA ASN A 352 0.75 -16.59 25.42
C ASN A 352 2.15 -16.44 24.83
N THR A 353 2.54 -15.19 24.53
CA THR A 353 3.93 -14.84 24.22
C THR A 353 4.50 -14.06 25.41
N PRO A 354 5.66 -14.44 25.96
CA PRO A 354 6.41 -13.61 26.91
C PRO A 354 6.78 -12.26 26.31
N VAL A 355 6.29 -11.17 26.90
CA VAL A 355 6.58 -9.77 26.52
C VAL A 355 7.04 -9.03 27.77
N PRO A 356 8.17 -8.31 27.77
CA PRO A 356 9.05 -8.01 26.63
C PRO A 356 9.98 -9.16 26.20
N GLY A 357 9.97 -10.27 26.93
CA GLY A 357 10.74 -11.49 26.68
C GLY A 357 10.63 -12.41 27.88
N ALA A 358 11.41 -13.48 27.92
CA ALA A 358 11.51 -14.36 29.08
C ALA A 358 12.80 -14.07 29.85
N SER A 359 12.70 -13.67 31.12
CA SER A 359 13.88 -13.36 31.96
C SER A 359 14.68 -14.60 32.28
N GLN A 360 15.97 -14.60 31.94
CA GLN A 360 16.89 -15.69 32.23
C GLN A 360 16.91 -16.06 33.72
N CYS A 361 16.83 -17.37 33.99
CA CYS A 361 16.83 -17.96 35.32
C CYS A 361 15.67 -17.55 36.25
N GLU A 362 14.64 -16.91 35.71
CA GLU A 362 13.41 -16.57 36.45
C GLU A 362 12.24 -17.49 36.02
N PRO A 363 11.18 -17.64 36.84
CA PRO A 363 10.00 -18.43 36.47
C PRO A 363 9.12 -17.69 35.45
N GLN A 364 9.02 -18.22 34.23
CA GLN A 364 8.11 -17.75 33.19
C GLN A 364 6.80 -18.56 33.22
N LEU A 365 5.66 -17.88 33.34
CA LEU A 365 4.35 -18.50 33.15
C LEU A 365 4.06 -18.67 31.65
N VAL A 366 3.83 -19.91 31.24
CA VAL A 366 3.32 -20.27 29.92
C VAL A 366 1.86 -20.71 30.09
N SER A 367 0.95 -20.14 29.31
CA SER A 367 -0.49 -20.40 29.40
C SER A 367 -1.14 -20.45 28.03
N TRP A 368 -2.14 -21.31 27.89
CA TRP A 368 -2.91 -21.51 26.67
C TRP A 368 -4.41 -21.46 26.95
N SER A 369 -5.20 -21.24 25.89
CA SER A 369 -6.66 -21.20 25.95
C SER A 369 -7.25 -21.70 24.63
N GLY A 370 -8.53 -22.08 24.62
CA GLY A 370 -9.15 -22.76 23.49
C GLY A 370 -8.59 -24.17 23.26
N GLY A 371 -8.84 -24.73 22.07
CA GLY A 371 -8.57 -26.13 21.76
C GLY A 371 -9.59 -27.09 22.38
N THR A 372 -9.46 -28.37 22.07
CA THR A 372 -10.37 -29.41 22.60
C THR A 372 -9.84 -29.94 23.94
N PRO A 373 -10.54 -29.70 25.07
CA PRO A 373 -10.12 -30.24 26.37
C PRO A 373 -10.19 -31.78 26.36
N PRO A 374 -9.32 -32.47 27.13
CA PRO A 374 -9.35 -33.92 27.21
C PRO A 374 -10.70 -34.41 27.76
N LEU A 375 -11.30 -35.38 27.07
CA LEU A 375 -12.58 -35.97 27.46
C LEU A 375 -12.44 -36.74 28.78
N LEU A 376 -12.97 -36.19 29.87
CA LEU A 376 -13.15 -36.91 31.12
C LEU A 376 -14.26 -37.96 30.97
N HIS A 377 -13.89 -39.20 30.66
CA HIS A 377 -14.80 -40.34 30.75
C HIS A 377 -14.45 -41.29 31.88
N ARG A 378 -15.39 -41.36 32.82
CA ARG A 378 -15.51 -42.37 33.87
C ARG A 378 -15.86 -43.72 33.25
N GLU A 379 -15.16 -44.76 33.67
CA GLU A 379 -15.53 -46.19 33.63
C GLU A 379 -16.09 -46.74 32.30
N SER A 380 -15.20 -47.24 31.42
CA SER A 380 -15.27 -48.63 30.95
C SER A 380 -14.01 -49.06 30.20
N SER A 381 -13.76 -50.38 30.18
CA SER A 381 -12.47 -50.98 29.84
C SER A 381 -12.14 -51.04 28.34
N SER A 382 -11.27 -50.14 27.86
CA SER A 382 -10.33 -50.35 26.74
C SER A 382 -9.26 -49.25 26.75
N PRO A 383 -7.97 -49.57 26.54
CA PRO A 383 -6.92 -48.56 26.56
C PRO A 383 -6.88 -47.80 25.23
N VAL A 384 -7.44 -46.58 25.24
CA VAL A 384 -7.18 -45.54 24.23
C VAL A 384 -6.31 -44.48 24.90
N GLU A 385 -5.18 -44.12 24.30
CA GLU A 385 -4.25 -43.14 24.89
C GLU A 385 -4.92 -41.77 25.05
N LEU A 386 -4.97 -41.29 26.30
CA LEU A 386 -5.44 -39.94 26.64
C LEU A 386 -4.35 -38.92 26.28
N THR A 387 -4.56 -38.16 25.20
CA THR A 387 -3.67 -37.07 24.79
C THR A 387 -4.05 -35.75 25.46
N SER A 388 -3.43 -35.47 26.60
CA SER A 388 -3.44 -34.10 27.18
C SER A 388 -2.58 -33.16 26.33
N PRO A 389 -2.80 -31.83 26.34
CA PRO A 389 -2.04 -30.90 25.49
C PRO A 389 -0.53 -30.99 25.74
N HIS A 390 0.25 -30.99 24.65
CA HIS A 390 1.71 -31.08 24.67
C HIS A 390 2.32 -29.71 24.44
N VAL A 391 3.32 -29.31 25.23
CA VAL A 391 4.01 -28.02 25.06
C VAL A 391 5.49 -28.22 24.73
N LEU A 392 5.92 -27.65 23.61
CA LEU A 392 7.27 -27.73 23.08
C LEU A 392 7.89 -26.32 23.02
N LEU A 393 9.18 -26.21 23.28
CA LEU A 393 9.99 -25.01 23.06
C LEU A 393 10.99 -25.30 21.94
N SER A 394 11.00 -24.48 20.89
CA SER A 394 11.89 -24.66 19.74
C SER A 394 12.72 -23.41 19.49
N SER A 395 13.99 -23.61 19.09
CA SER A 395 14.85 -22.53 18.60
C SER A 395 14.44 -22.15 17.18
N ARG A 396 14.54 -20.86 16.87
CA ARG A 396 14.34 -20.39 15.50
C ARG A 396 15.52 -20.80 14.62
N THR A 397 15.37 -21.85 13.83
CA THR A 397 16.16 -22.03 12.61
C THR A 397 15.48 -21.24 11.48
N VAL A 398 16.29 -20.65 10.58
CA VAL A 398 15.81 -19.67 9.58
C VAL A 398 15.06 -20.34 8.40
N GLN A 399 14.88 -21.66 8.43
CA GLN A 399 14.20 -22.42 7.39
C GLN A 399 12.95 -23.12 7.93
N ASN A 400 11.83 -22.78 7.30
CA ASN A 400 10.56 -23.52 7.26
C ASN A 400 9.69 -23.52 8.54
N ASN A 401 8.46 -23.01 8.37
CA ASN A 401 7.28 -23.55 9.04
C ASN A 401 6.62 -24.51 8.00
N PRO A 402 6.24 -25.76 8.32
CA PRO A 402 6.05 -26.35 9.65
C PRO A 402 7.33 -26.74 10.38
N ILE A 403 7.28 -26.62 11.71
CA ILE A 403 8.34 -27.04 12.64
C ILE A 403 8.60 -28.55 12.49
N SER A 404 9.74 -28.90 11.90
CA SER A 404 10.25 -30.27 11.79
C SER A 404 11.62 -30.45 12.47
N GLY A 405 12.05 -29.48 13.27
CA GLY A 405 13.27 -29.56 14.07
C GLY A 405 13.04 -30.17 15.45
N THR A 406 14.10 -30.70 16.05
CA THR A 406 14.09 -31.18 17.44
C THR A 406 13.77 -30.02 18.38
N ALA A 407 12.81 -30.21 19.29
CA ALA A 407 12.53 -29.22 20.33
C ALA A 407 13.78 -28.99 21.19
N VAL A 408 14.07 -27.72 21.52
CA VAL A 408 15.12 -27.33 22.47
C VAL A 408 14.76 -27.80 23.88
N LYS A 409 13.46 -27.78 24.21
CA LYS A 409 12.91 -28.35 25.44
C LYS A 409 11.50 -28.86 25.19
N ASP A 410 11.22 -30.05 25.69
CA ASP A 410 9.88 -30.64 25.70
C ASP A 410 9.37 -30.61 27.14
N PHE A 411 8.21 -30.02 27.37
CA PHE A 411 7.59 -29.98 28.70
C PHE A 411 6.69 -31.20 28.96
N GLY A 412 6.43 -32.02 27.95
CA GLY A 412 5.54 -33.17 28.01
C GLY A 412 4.05 -32.79 28.02
N GLN A 413 3.21 -33.80 28.31
CA GLN A 413 1.77 -33.64 28.46
C GLN A 413 1.39 -32.82 29.70
N GLN A 414 0.48 -31.86 29.53
CA GLN A 414 0.04 -30.93 30.57
C GLN A 414 -1.42 -31.16 30.95
N THR A 415 -1.72 -31.38 32.23
CA THR A 415 -3.08 -31.66 32.72
C THR A 415 -3.90 -30.40 33.03
N GLY A 416 -3.55 -29.25 32.44
CA GLY A 416 -4.15 -27.95 32.71
C GLY A 416 -4.07 -27.01 31.51
N ASN A 417 -4.14 -25.70 31.76
CA ASN A 417 -4.04 -24.64 30.76
C ASN A 417 -2.83 -23.71 30.97
N SER A 418 -1.90 -24.08 31.87
CA SER A 418 -0.66 -23.35 32.10
C SER A 418 0.41 -24.23 32.74
N LEU A 419 1.68 -23.90 32.50
CA LEU A 419 2.86 -24.43 33.19
C LEU A 419 3.80 -23.28 33.57
N THR A 420 4.63 -23.48 34.59
CA THR A 420 5.71 -22.54 34.94
C THR A 420 7.05 -23.12 34.50
N TRP A 421 7.77 -22.39 33.66
CA TRP A 421 9.07 -22.76 33.13
C TRP A 421 10.15 -21.86 33.74
N THR A 422 11.09 -22.42 34.50
CA THR A 422 12.32 -21.70 34.87
C THR A 422 13.19 -21.55 33.63
N VAL A 423 13.46 -20.31 33.20
CA VAL A 423 14.07 -19.99 31.90
C VAL A 423 15.55 -20.34 31.87
N ASP A 424 15.85 -21.58 31.49
CA ASP A 424 17.17 -22.21 31.47
C ASP A 424 17.92 -22.07 30.12
N LEU A 425 17.80 -20.90 29.49
CA LEU A 425 18.41 -20.60 28.18
C LEU A 425 19.33 -19.36 28.22
N PRO A 426 20.38 -19.30 27.37
CA PRO A 426 21.30 -18.16 27.27
C PRO A 426 20.63 -16.86 26.77
N LEU A 427 21.17 -15.72 27.22
CA LEU A 427 20.72 -14.38 26.84
C LEU A 427 20.76 -14.16 25.33
N GLY A 428 19.76 -13.47 24.80
CA GLY A 428 19.65 -13.15 23.38
C GLY A 428 19.24 -14.32 22.49
N GLN A 429 19.06 -15.54 23.02
CA GLN A 429 18.51 -16.63 22.23
C GLN A 429 17.05 -16.35 21.87
N SER A 430 16.69 -16.56 20.60
CA SER A 430 15.33 -16.40 20.10
C SER A 430 14.63 -17.76 19.98
N VAL A 431 13.47 -17.87 20.62
CA VAL A 431 12.69 -19.12 20.74
C VAL A 431 11.20 -18.88 20.49
N ILE A 432 10.49 -19.98 20.19
CA ILE A 432 9.03 -20.04 20.11
C ILE A 432 8.50 -21.14 21.04
N LEU A 433 7.37 -20.88 21.67
CA LEU A 433 6.57 -21.89 22.35
C LEU A 433 5.54 -22.45 21.37
N GLN A 434 5.29 -23.75 21.42
CA GLN A 434 4.24 -24.44 20.67
C GLN A 434 3.37 -25.24 21.64
N VAL A 435 2.05 -25.10 21.54
CA VAL A 435 1.09 -26.01 22.16
C VAL A 435 0.39 -26.84 21.09
N LYS A 436 0.20 -28.12 21.36
CA LYS A 436 -0.57 -29.06 20.54
C LYS A 436 -1.68 -29.67 21.39
N ASP A 437 -2.92 -29.60 20.93
CA ASP A 437 -4.07 -30.16 21.65
C ASP A 437 -4.31 -31.66 21.36
N SER A 438 -5.33 -32.21 22.03
CA SER A 438 -5.74 -33.62 21.95
C SER A 438 -6.11 -34.09 20.52
N THR A 439 -6.58 -33.18 19.66
CA THR A 439 -6.93 -33.45 18.25
C THR A 439 -5.73 -33.33 17.31
N GLY A 440 -4.59 -32.88 17.84
CA GLY A 440 -3.38 -32.61 17.08
C GLY A 440 -3.28 -31.19 16.52
N ALA A 441 -4.29 -30.34 16.74
CA ALA A 441 -4.23 -28.93 16.36
C ALA A 441 -3.09 -28.24 17.11
N SER A 442 -2.24 -27.53 16.38
CA SER A 442 -1.04 -26.88 16.92
C SER A 442 -1.11 -25.37 16.78
N GLN A 443 -0.57 -24.67 17.77
CA GLN A 443 -0.45 -23.21 17.79
C GLN A 443 0.89 -22.80 18.41
N THR A 444 1.42 -21.67 17.96
CA THR A 444 2.73 -21.16 18.37
C THR A 444 2.61 -19.75 18.93
N SER A 445 3.45 -19.42 19.93
CA SER A 445 3.66 -18.03 20.33
C SER A 445 4.31 -17.25 19.18
N ALA A 446 4.29 -15.92 19.25
CA ALA A 446 5.25 -15.15 18.49
C ALA A 446 6.68 -15.46 19.00
N PRO A 447 7.73 -15.25 18.18
CA PRO A 447 9.11 -15.37 18.64
C PRO A 447 9.41 -14.36 19.74
N PHE A 448 10.10 -14.81 20.79
CA PHE A 448 10.58 -13.94 21.87
C PHE A 448 12.04 -14.25 22.18
N ASN A 449 12.72 -13.28 22.79
CA ASN A 449 14.12 -13.41 23.18
C ASN A 449 14.23 -13.67 24.67
N ILE A 450 15.30 -14.37 25.05
CA ILE A 450 15.72 -14.45 26.45
C ILE A 450 16.40 -13.14 26.86
N ILE A 451 15.88 -12.50 27.90
CA ILE A 451 16.35 -11.20 28.40
C ILE A 451 17.06 -11.35 29.75
N ALA A 452 17.80 -10.32 30.18
CA ALA A 452 18.53 -10.36 31.44
C ALA A 452 17.58 -10.50 32.64
N GLY A 453 17.76 -11.55 33.44
CA GLY A 453 17.17 -11.72 34.77
C GLY A 453 18.19 -11.52 35.89
N GLN A 454 17.87 -11.95 37.12
CA GLN A 454 18.74 -11.75 38.30
C GLN A 454 20.09 -12.51 38.28
N GLY A 455 20.37 -13.38 37.29
CA GLY A 455 21.66 -14.07 37.16
C GLY A 455 21.62 -15.25 36.19
N ASP A 456 22.72 -15.98 36.12
CA ASP A 456 22.97 -17.13 35.21
C ASP A 456 22.92 -18.51 35.90
N SER A 457 22.57 -18.54 37.19
CA SER A 457 22.62 -19.73 38.06
C SER A 457 21.88 -20.99 37.55
N CYS A 458 20.88 -20.83 36.68
CA CYS A 458 20.12 -21.93 36.08
C CYS A 458 20.80 -22.57 34.86
N LEU A 459 21.83 -21.95 34.27
CA LEU A 459 22.47 -22.41 33.03
C LEU A 459 23.43 -23.60 33.24
N SER A 460 23.52 -24.14 34.45
CA SER A 460 24.51 -25.14 34.87
C SER A 460 23.91 -26.51 35.19
N ALA A 461 23.10 -27.08 34.30
CA ALA A 461 22.79 -28.52 34.27
C ALA A 461 22.16 -28.96 32.93
N GLY A 462 22.91 -29.64 32.06
CA GLY A 462 22.37 -30.11 30.75
C GLY A 462 23.39 -30.67 29.76
N GLY A 463 24.32 -31.53 30.20
CA GLY A 463 25.38 -32.08 29.34
C GLY A 463 24.92 -33.22 28.42
N GLY A 464 25.52 -33.31 27.23
CA GLY A 464 25.16 -34.31 26.19
C GLY A 464 26.24 -34.56 25.13
N ASN A 465 27.49 -34.78 25.55
CA ASN A 465 28.63 -35.34 24.79
C ASN A 465 28.79 -35.00 23.29
N VAL A 466 29.70 -34.07 22.99
CA VAL A 466 30.64 -34.26 21.87
C VAL A 466 32.06 -34.13 22.41
N SER A 467 32.80 -35.23 22.37
CA SER A 467 34.22 -35.26 22.73
C SER A 467 35.07 -34.90 21.50
N THR A 468 35.97 -33.93 21.65
CA THR A 468 37.10 -33.73 20.73
C THR A 468 38.42 -33.65 21.52
N PRO A 469 39.55 -34.10 20.91
CA PRO A 469 40.69 -34.62 21.68
C PRO A 469 41.68 -33.53 22.14
N PRO A 470 42.54 -33.84 23.14
CA PRO A 470 43.48 -32.88 23.69
C PRO A 470 44.68 -32.63 22.77
N SER A 471 45.01 -31.36 22.53
CA SER A 471 46.34 -30.93 22.11
C SER A 471 47.22 -30.70 23.33
N THR A 472 48.29 -31.49 23.46
CA THR A 472 49.24 -31.45 24.59
C THR A 472 50.45 -30.55 24.32
N GLY A 473 50.94 -29.88 25.37
CA GLY A 473 52.16 -29.05 25.39
C GLY A 473 51.85 -27.56 25.23
N GLY A 474 52.14 -26.66 26.18
CA GLY A 474 53.31 -26.58 27.09
C GLY A 474 54.30 -25.58 26.47
N SER A 475 54.75 -24.51 27.12
CA SER A 475 55.12 -24.36 28.53
C SER A 475 55.19 -22.89 29.02
N THR A 476 55.03 -22.67 30.34
CA THR A 476 55.67 -21.67 31.25
C THR A 476 56.44 -20.46 30.66
N SER A 477 56.40 -19.24 31.23
CA SER A 477 56.46 -18.90 32.67
C SER A 477 56.00 -17.45 33.00
N ALA A 478 55.75 -17.20 34.30
CA ALA A 478 55.56 -15.88 34.95
C ALA A 478 56.73 -15.67 35.97
N PRO A 479 56.76 -14.68 36.92
CA PRO A 479 55.80 -13.62 37.26
C PRO A 479 56.44 -12.24 37.64
N ALA A 480 55.70 -11.45 38.44
CA ALA A 480 56.03 -10.20 39.16
C ALA A 480 55.92 -8.87 38.36
N GLY A 481 55.42 -7.76 38.92
CA GLY A 481 54.79 -7.54 40.25
C GLY A 481 55.16 -6.15 40.82
N GLY A 482 54.19 -5.40 41.34
CA GLY A 482 54.44 -4.13 42.04
C GLY A 482 53.29 -3.11 41.97
N ALA A 483 52.87 -2.59 43.13
CA ALA A 483 51.82 -1.60 43.29
C ALA A 483 52.34 -0.32 44.00
N GLY A 484 51.57 0.76 43.99
CA GLY A 484 51.83 2.00 44.75
C GLY A 484 51.53 3.28 43.95
N THR A 485 50.34 3.88 44.03
CA THR A 485 49.81 4.83 45.05
C THR A 485 50.20 6.30 44.86
N THR A 486 49.17 7.16 44.72
CA THR A 486 49.07 8.59 45.10
C THR A 486 50.12 9.58 44.52
N SER A 487 49.74 10.71 43.90
CA SER A 487 49.10 11.85 44.59
C SER A 487 48.53 12.90 43.62
N ALA A 488 47.56 13.70 44.08
CA ALA A 488 47.15 15.01 43.54
C ALA A 488 47.46 16.09 44.62
N PRO A 489 47.13 17.41 44.50
CA PRO A 489 46.43 18.14 43.42
C PRO A 489 47.03 19.55 43.09
N ALA A 490 46.22 20.40 42.42
CA ALA A 490 46.37 21.86 42.20
C ALA A 490 47.48 22.32 41.22
N GLY A 491 47.33 23.43 40.48
CA GLY A 491 46.20 24.35 40.31
C GLY A 491 46.68 25.71 39.75
N GLY A 492 45.87 26.41 38.95
CA GLY A 492 46.21 27.75 38.45
C GLY A 492 45.63 28.09 37.08
N ALA A 493 44.98 29.24 36.95
CA ALA A 493 44.34 29.72 35.73
C ALA A 493 44.90 31.09 35.30
N SER A 494 44.82 31.42 34.02
CA SER A 494 44.71 32.81 33.55
C SER A 494 44.32 32.93 32.08
N THR A 495 43.33 33.79 31.81
CA THR A 495 43.00 34.37 30.49
C THR A 495 43.83 35.64 30.25
N PRO A 496 43.90 36.18 29.02
CA PRO A 496 43.03 37.34 28.73
C PRO A 496 42.46 37.43 27.29
N ALA A 497 41.52 38.37 27.10
CA ALA A 497 41.01 38.87 25.82
C ALA A 497 42.10 39.70 25.07
N GLY A 498 41.95 40.22 23.84
CA GLY A 498 40.87 40.27 22.85
C GLY A 498 41.20 41.38 21.82
N GLY A 499 40.38 41.60 20.78
CA GLY A 499 40.54 42.76 19.88
C GLY A 499 40.24 42.50 18.40
N ALA A 500 39.65 43.49 17.71
CA ALA A 500 39.22 43.40 16.31
C ALA A 500 39.70 44.61 15.51
N SER A 501 39.91 44.45 14.19
CA SER A 501 39.91 45.56 13.22
C SER A 501 39.82 45.09 11.76
N THR A 502 39.04 45.84 10.97
CA THR A 502 38.95 45.79 9.50
C THR A 502 40.11 46.56 8.83
N PRO A 503 40.28 46.44 7.50
CA PRO A 503 40.03 47.64 6.67
C PRO A 503 39.32 47.36 5.33
N ALA A 504 39.00 48.43 4.59
CA ALA A 504 38.23 48.44 3.33
C ALA A 504 38.85 49.36 2.25
N GLY A 505 38.35 49.27 1.01
CA GLY A 505 38.73 50.14 -0.13
C GLY A 505 39.82 49.55 -1.05
N SER A 506 39.85 49.77 -2.37
CA SER A 506 39.18 50.79 -3.21
C SER A 506 38.90 50.29 -4.65
N ALA A 507 38.34 51.17 -5.51
CA ALA A 507 37.57 50.79 -6.71
C ALA A 507 38.19 51.16 -8.08
N ARG A 508 37.63 50.53 -9.15
CA ARG A 508 37.31 50.98 -10.55
C ARG A 508 38.30 51.89 -11.34
N PRO A 509 38.32 51.79 -12.69
CA PRO A 509 37.45 52.71 -13.49
C PRO A 509 36.74 52.09 -14.72
N SER A 510 35.93 52.94 -15.38
CA SER A 510 35.06 52.76 -16.57
C SER A 510 35.82 52.84 -17.92
N SER A 511 35.26 52.68 -19.14
CA SER A 511 34.03 53.30 -19.70
C SER A 511 33.61 52.84 -21.13
N THR A 512 32.29 53.00 -21.45
CA THR A 512 31.66 53.35 -22.78
C THR A 512 32.05 52.59 -24.06
N GLY A 513 31.18 52.22 -25.02
CA GLY A 513 29.78 52.55 -25.40
C GLY A 513 29.57 52.12 -26.88
N SER A 514 28.53 52.40 -27.67
CA SER A 514 27.15 52.90 -27.50
C SER A 514 26.41 52.75 -28.88
N GLY A 515 25.11 52.39 -28.96
CA GLY A 515 24.40 52.35 -30.25
C GLY A 515 22.96 51.81 -30.24
N ALA A 516 22.02 52.49 -30.91
CA ALA A 516 20.59 52.19 -30.93
C ALA A 516 20.10 51.73 -32.32
N GLY A 517 18.90 51.15 -32.40
CA GLY A 517 18.24 50.80 -33.66
C GLY A 517 16.76 50.42 -33.46
N SER A 518 15.86 51.31 -33.86
CA SER A 518 14.39 51.11 -33.82
C SER A 518 13.87 50.72 -35.20
N ALA A 519 12.90 49.78 -35.25
CA ALA A 519 11.94 49.71 -36.34
C ALA A 519 10.62 49.06 -35.88
N SER A 520 9.53 49.81 -35.96
CA SER A 520 8.15 49.32 -35.85
C SER A 520 7.63 48.79 -37.18
N ARG A 521 6.69 47.84 -37.17
CA ARG A 521 5.55 47.84 -38.12
C ARG A 521 4.38 46.94 -37.68
N SER A 522 3.19 47.46 -37.96
CA SER A 522 1.86 46.91 -37.76
C SER A 522 1.50 45.79 -38.74
N GLY A 523 0.53 44.93 -38.37
CA GLY A 523 -0.10 43.96 -39.27
C GLY A 523 -1.37 43.38 -38.64
N ALA A 524 -2.51 43.52 -39.33
CA ALA A 524 -3.84 43.24 -38.78
C ALA A 524 -4.30 41.78 -38.95
N SER A 525 -5.42 41.47 -38.28
CA SER A 525 -6.25 40.28 -38.41
C SER A 525 -6.63 39.90 -39.85
N ALA A 526 -6.67 38.59 -40.13
CA ALA A 526 -7.49 38.02 -41.20
C ALA A 526 -7.93 36.58 -40.86
N THR A 527 -9.22 36.40 -40.56
CA THR A 527 -9.93 35.14 -40.75
C THR A 527 -10.09 34.83 -42.24
N PRO A 528 -10.18 33.55 -42.62
CA PRO A 528 -11.15 33.16 -43.64
C PRO A 528 -12.27 32.30 -43.05
N SER A 529 -13.51 32.65 -43.37
CA SER A 529 -14.69 31.85 -43.07
C SER A 529 -14.82 30.66 -44.03
N GLY A 530 -15.29 29.54 -43.49
CA GLY A 530 -16.35 28.69 -44.06
C GLY A 530 -16.28 28.21 -45.52
N ALA A 531 -16.29 26.89 -45.68
CA ALA A 531 -17.11 26.22 -46.69
C ALA A 531 -17.81 25.01 -46.04
N ALA A 532 -19.11 24.90 -46.24
CA ALA A 532 -19.94 23.77 -45.79
C ALA A 532 -20.24 22.82 -46.96
N LEU A 533 -21.17 21.88 -46.73
CA LEU A 533 -21.72 20.88 -47.67
C LEU A 533 -20.90 19.56 -47.74
N SER A 534 -21.50 18.36 -47.75
CA SER A 534 -22.93 18.01 -47.84
C SER A 534 -23.33 16.92 -46.85
N ALA A 535 -24.57 16.98 -46.37
CA ALA A 535 -25.25 15.81 -45.84
C ALA A 535 -25.77 14.94 -47.00
N VAL A 536 -25.68 13.61 -46.85
CA VAL A 536 -26.46 12.64 -47.63
C VAL A 536 -27.24 11.81 -46.62
N ALA A 537 -28.52 11.57 -46.88
CA ALA A 537 -29.45 11.04 -45.91
C ALA A 537 -30.32 9.92 -46.51
N VAL A 538 -30.67 8.94 -45.66
CA VAL A 538 -31.75 7.93 -45.81
C VAL A 538 -31.52 6.93 -47.00
N PRO A 539 -32.01 5.67 -46.97
CA PRO A 539 -33.20 5.23 -46.24
C PRO A 539 -33.08 4.04 -45.28
N ALA A 540 -34.07 3.98 -44.40
CA ALA A 540 -34.36 2.87 -43.50
C ALA A 540 -35.13 1.74 -44.21
N GLY A 541 -35.06 0.54 -43.65
CA GLY A 541 -36.02 -0.53 -43.94
C GLY A 541 -35.41 -1.93 -43.95
N VAL A 542 -35.88 -2.77 -43.02
CA VAL A 542 -36.18 -4.22 -43.12
C VAL A 542 -35.80 -4.92 -41.80
N LEU A 543 -36.83 -5.25 -41.02
CA LEU A 543 -36.79 -6.30 -39.99
C LEU A 543 -36.80 -7.68 -40.69
N PRO A 544 -36.27 -8.73 -40.05
CA PRO A 544 -37.24 -9.64 -39.44
C PRO A 544 -36.87 -10.20 -38.06
N ALA A 545 -37.92 -10.67 -37.41
CA ALA A 545 -37.99 -11.30 -36.10
C ALA A 545 -37.01 -12.45 -35.83
N CYS A 546 -36.67 -12.61 -34.55
CA CYS A 546 -36.65 -13.90 -33.86
C CYS A 546 -36.84 -13.70 -32.35
N ALA A 547 -38.02 -14.07 -31.83
CA ALA A 547 -38.33 -14.07 -30.40
C ALA A 547 -39.19 -15.30 -30.06
N ALA A 548 -38.63 -16.27 -29.35
CA ALA A 548 -39.35 -17.39 -28.73
C ALA A 548 -38.46 -18.11 -27.69
N MET A 549 -39.09 -18.69 -26.66
CA MET A 549 -38.52 -19.64 -25.67
C MET A 549 -37.38 -19.07 -24.78
N LEU A 550 -37.61 -18.72 -23.51
CA LEU A 550 -38.02 -19.64 -22.43
C LEU A 550 -38.61 -18.89 -21.23
N GLY A 551 -39.69 -19.41 -20.67
CA GLY A 551 -40.25 -18.96 -19.39
C GLY A 551 -41.01 -20.09 -18.69
N ALA A 552 -41.16 -19.95 -17.36
CA ALA A 552 -41.97 -20.76 -16.45
C ALA A 552 -41.51 -22.19 -16.07
N VAL A 553 -40.75 -22.30 -14.97
CA VAL A 553 -40.88 -23.29 -13.87
C VAL A 553 -40.25 -22.62 -12.62
N VAL A 554 -40.83 -22.57 -11.41
CA VAL A 554 -42.20 -22.75 -10.90
C VAL A 554 -42.36 -21.80 -9.70
N VAL A 555 -43.54 -21.19 -9.55
CA VAL A 555 -43.97 -20.55 -8.28
C VAL A 555 -44.80 -21.57 -7.51
N ALA A 556 -44.26 -22.13 -6.43
CA ALA A 556 -45.01 -22.95 -5.48
C ALA A 556 -44.24 -23.10 -4.15
N LEU A 557 -44.46 -22.19 -3.19
CA LEU A 557 -44.26 -22.41 -1.75
C LEU A 557 -44.84 -21.21 -0.97
N TYR A 558 -46.16 -21.05 -1.00
CA TYR A 558 -46.96 -20.30 -0.01
C TYR A 558 -48.43 -20.72 -0.12
N ALA A 559 -48.73 -21.85 0.50
CA ALA A 559 -50.07 -22.32 0.90
C ALA A 559 -49.88 -23.15 2.18
#